data_AF-A0A212CIK2-F1
#
_entry.id   AF-A0A212CIK2-F1
#
_cell.length_a   1.000
_cell.length_b   1.000
_cell.length_c   1.000
_cell.angle_alpha   90.00
_cell.angle_beta   90.00
_cell.angle_gamma   90.00
#
_symmetry.space_group_name_H-M   'P 1'
#
loop_
_entity.id
_entity.type
_entity.pdbx_description
1 polymer ?
#
loop_
_entity_poly.entity_id
_entity_poly.type
_entity_poly.pdbx_seq_one_letter_code
_entity_poly.pdbx_strand_id
1 'polypeptide(L)'
;VYSRANDQEPCGWWLAKVRMMKGEFYVIEYAACDATYNEIVTFERLRPVNQNKTVKKNTFFKCTVDVPEDLREACANENAHKDFKKASASEATVKRVNILSDMHLRSIRTKLMLMSRNEEATKHLEVRKVIGKNGKVIQEIVDKSGVVRVRIEGDNENKLPRED
;
A
#
# COMPACT_ATOMS: atom_id res chain seq x y z
N VAL A 1 27.92 -24.69 -0.92
CA VAL A 1 27.49 -25.54 0.22
C VAL A 1 26.72 -24.67 1.19
N TYR A 2 25.53 -25.08 1.60
CA TYR A 2 24.76 -24.38 2.62
C TYR A 2 25.24 -24.83 4.01
N SER A 3 25.86 -23.92 4.75
CA SER A 3 26.52 -24.21 6.04
C SER A 3 26.65 -22.95 6.89
N ARG A 4 27.07 -23.08 8.15
CA ARG A 4 27.30 -21.97 9.10
C ARG A 4 28.70 -22.07 9.70
N ALA A 5 29.29 -20.95 10.10
CA ALA A 5 30.63 -20.95 10.70
C ALA A 5 30.62 -21.46 12.15
N ASN A 6 29.55 -21.19 12.88
CA ASN A 6 29.32 -21.63 14.26
C ASN A 6 27.81 -21.74 14.52
N ASP A 7 27.44 -22.28 15.68
CA ASP A 7 26.03 -22.53 16.03
C ASP A 7 25.18 -21.27 16.30
N GLN A 8 25.83 -20.11 16.47
CA GLN A 8 25.15 -18.83 16.71
C GLN A 8 24.83 -18.11 15.40
N GLU A 9 25.53 -18.44 14.31
CA GLU A 9 25.35 -17.81 13.02
C GLU A 9 24.32 -18.53 12.13
N PRO A 10 23.57 -17.77 11.30
CA PRO A 10 22.69 -18.37 10.31
C PRO A 10 23.51 -19.08 9.22
N CYS A 11 22.89 -20.09 8.60
CA CYS A 11 23.49 -20.73 7.44
C CYS A 11 23.58 -19.77 6.25
N GLY A 12 24.69 -19.84 5.52
CA GLY A 12 24.97 -19.12 4.29
C GLY A 12 25.51 -20.05 3.20
N TRP A 13 25.76 -19.49 2.02
CA TRP A 13 26.31 -20.23 0.88
C TRP A 13 27.82 -20.06 0.80
N TRP A 14 28.54 -21.14 1.07
CA TRP A 14 29.99 -21.21 1.04
C TRP A 14 30.47 -21.81 -0.27
N LEU A 15 31.55 -21.24 -0.81
CA LEU A 15 32.22 -21.77 -1.98
C LEU A 15 33.02 -23.02 -1.57
N ALA A 16 32.86 -24.11 -2.31
CA ALA A 16 33.56 -25.37 -2.07
C ALA A 16 33.78 -26.12 -3.37
N LYS A 17 34.71 -27.07 -3.36
CA LYS A 17 34.95 -28.02 -4.46
C LYS A 17 34.51 -29.41 -4.02
N VAL A 18 33.77 -30.10 -4.89
CA VAL A 18 33.45 -31.53 -4.69
C VAL A 18 34.69 -32.33 -5.06
N ARG A 19 35.23 -33.09 -4.09
CA ARG A 19 36.40 -33.96 -4.27
C ARG A 19 36.01 -35.37 -4.70
N MET A 20 34.95 -35.91 -4.11
CA MET A 20 34.44 -37.26 -4.37
C MET A 20 32.94 -37.30 -4.19
N MET A 21 32.28 -38.19 -4.92
CA MET A 21 30.87 -38.52 -4.72
C MET A 21 30.72 -40.05 -4.64
N LYS A 22 29.90 -40.52 -3.69
CA LYS A 22 29.53 -41.92 -3.55
C LYS A 22 28.07 -42.03 -3.11
N GLY A 23 27.21 -42.49 -4.01
CA GLY A 23 25.77 -42.49 -3.78
C GLY A 23 25.27 -41.06 -3.54
N GLU A 24 24.59 -40.85 -2.41
CA GLU A 24 24.01 -39.54 -2.03
C GLU A 24 24.98 -38.66 -1.22
N PHE A 25 26.20 -39.13 -0.97
CA PHE A 25 27.20 -38.42 -0.18
C PHE A 25 28.28 -37.78 -1.07
N TYR A 26 28.57 -36.52 -0.76
CA TYR A 26 29.55 -35.69 -1.45
C TYR A 26 30.61 -35.24 -0.46
N VAL A 27 31.88 -35.58 -0.73
CA VAL A 27 33.02 -35.06 0.01
C VAL A 27 33.41 -33.72 -0.58
N ILE A 28 33.32 -32.66 0.22
CA ILE A 28 33.61 -31.28 -0.18
C ILE A 28 34.80 -30.72 0.58
N GLU A 29 35.49 -29.78 -0.07
CA GLU A 29 36.55 -28.96 0.52
C GLU A 29 36.17 -27.48 0.36
N TYR A 30 36.14 -26.75 1.47
CA TYR A 30 35.82 -25.32 1.48
C TYR A 30 36.95 -24.50 0.86
N ALA A 31 36.62 -23.52 0.04
CA ALA A 31 37.61 -22.67 -0.62
C ALA A 31 38.26 -21.64 0.32
N ALA A 32 37.65 -21.35 1.47
CA ALA A 32 38.07 -20.31 2.41
C ALA A 32 38.94 -20.83 3.58
N CYS A 33 39.08 -22.14 3.72
CA CYS A 33 39.91 -22.77 4.74
C CYS A 33 41.10 -23.44 4.05
N ASP A 34 42.22 -23.57 4.77
CA ASP A 34 43.29 -24.46 4.33
C ASP A 34 42.72 -25.87 4.11
N ALA A 35 43.31 -26.63 3.18
CA ALA A 35 42.83 -27.91 2.64
C ALA A 35 42.62 -29.05 3.66
N THR A 36 42.69 -28.74 4.96
CA THR A 36 42.52 -29.65 6.08
C THR A 36 41.06 -29.85 6.49
N TYR A 37 40.14 -28.98 6.08
CA TYR A 37 38.72 -29.08 6.47
C TYR A 37 37.85 -29.69 5.36
N ASN A 38 37.71 -31.01 5.38
CA ASN A 38 36.80 -31.76 4.51
C ASN A 38 35.48 -32.05 5.26
N GLU A 39 34.35 -31.90 4.56
CA GLU A 39 33.03 -32.23 5.09
C GLU A 39 32.29 -33.18 4.14
N ILE A 40 31.49 -34.08 4.70
CA ILE A 40 30.60 -34.96 3.93
C ILE A 40 29.20 -34.36 4.00
N VAL A 41 28.61 -34.07 2.85
CA VAL A 41 27.28 -33.46 2.74
C VAL A 41 26.40 -34.22 1.76
N THR A 42 25.09 -34.04 1.88
CA THR A 42 24.10 -34.52 0.90
C THR A 42 23.86 -33.47 -0.19
N PHE A 43 23.26 -33.89 -1.31
CA PHE A 43 22.97 -33.01 -2.44
C PHE A 43 22.11 -31.79 -2.07
N GLU A 44 21.22 -31.92 -1.08
CA GLU A 44 20.33 -30.83 -0.62
C GLU A 44 21.07 -29.59 -0.13
N ARG A 45 22.30 -29.76 0.37
CA ARG A 45 23.16 -28.65 0.82
C ARG A 45 24.00 -28.07 -0.30
N LEU A 46 23.93 -28.63 -1.51
CA LEU A 46 24.72 -28.21 -2.66
C LEU A 46 23.87 -27.40 -3.65
N ARG A 47 24.53 -26.48 -4.34
CA ARG A 47 23.99 -25.81 -5.53
C ARG A 47 25.13 -25.44 -6.47
N PRO A 48 24.86 -25.28 -7.78
CA PRO A 48 25.83 -24.69 -8.70
C PRO A 48 26.27 -23.30 -8.23
N VAL A 49 27.51 -22.92 -8.57
CA VAL A 49 28.03 -21.59 -8.24
C VAL A 49 27.16 -20.52 -8.92
N ASN A 50 26.83 -19.47 -8.19
CA ASN A 50 26.04 -18.35 -8.70
C ASN A 50 26.78 -17.66 -9.85
N GLN A 51 26.18 -17.63 -11.05
CA GLN A 51 26.74 -17.00 -12.24
C GLN A 51 26.44 -15.49 -12.33
N ASN A 52 25.58 -14.96 -11.46
CA ASN A 52 25.30 -13.54 -11.42
C ASN A 52 26.57 -12.76 -11.12
N LYS A 53 26.85 -11.75 -11.95
CA LYS A 53 28.02 -10.88 -11.78
C LYS A 53 27.89 -10.05 -10.50
N THR A 54 29.04 -9.59 -9.99
CA THR A 54 29.08 -8.66 -8.88
C THR A 54 28.32 -7.37 -9.22
N VAL A 55 27.65 -6.84 -8.20
CA VAL A 55 26.94 -5.57 -8.27
C VAL A 55 27.94 -4.45 -8.58
N LYS A 56 27.54 -3.51 -9.44
CA LYS A 56 28.29 -2.30 -9.80
C LYS A 56 27.58 -1.06 -9.26
N LYS A 57 28.26 0.10 -9.30
CA LYS A 57 27.68 1.40 -8.87
C LYS A 57 26.37 1.75 -9.58
N ASN A 58 26.16 1.25 -10.79
CA ASN A 58 24.96 1.45 -11.61
C ASN A 58 23.93 0.31 -11.51
N THR A 59 24.10 -0.63 -10.58
CA THR A 59 23.13 -1.72 -10.36
C THR A 59 21.98 -1.27 -9.45
N PHE A 60 22.22 -0.33 -8.55
CA PHE A 60 21.21 0.21 -7.65
C PHE A 60 20.93 1.67 -7.96
N PHE A 61 19.65 2.02 -8.00
CA PHE A 61 19.18 3.37 -8.23
C PHE A 61 18.36 3.80 -7.02
N LYS A 62 18.67 4.98 -6.46
CA LYS A 62 17.87 5.64 -5.43
C LYS A 62 17.28 6.91 -6.04
N CYS A 63 15.95 7.03 -5.94
CA CYS A 63 15.24 8.25 -6.29
C CYS A 63 14.50 8.75 -5.05
N THR A 64 14.47 10.06 -4.87
CA THR A 64 13.76 10.73 -3.79
C THR A 64 12.76 11.68 -4.41
N VAL A 65 11.52 11.62 -3.93
CA VAL A 65 10.42 12.46 -4.36
C VAL A 65 9.98 13.26 -3.15
N ASP A 66 9.97 14.58 -3.27
CA ASP A 66 9.49 15.45 -2.20
C ASP A 66 7.98 15.35 -2.08
N VAL A 67 7.50 15.10 -0.86
CA VAL A 67 6.07 14.96 -0.56
C VAL A 67 5.57 16.29 0.03
N PRO A 68 4.60 16.95 -0.64
CA PRO A 68 3.92 18.13 -0.11
C PRO A 68 3.28 17.88 1.27
N GLU A 69 3.23 18.91 2.12
CA GLU A 69 2.72 18.81 3.51
C GLU A 69 1.31 18.21 3.58
N ASP A 70 0.41 18.64 2.68
CA ASP A 70 -0.98 18.21 2.60
C ASP A 70 -1.14 16.71 2.32
N LEU A 71 -0.11 16.05 1.80
CA LEU A 71 -0.14 14.64 1.42
C LEU A 71 0.68 13.74 2.34
N ARG A 72 1.42 14.28 3.32
CA ARG A 72 2.34 13.49 4.16
C ARG A 72 1.66 12.35 4.90
N GLU A 73 0.52 12.62 5.53
CA GLU A 73 -0.23 11.60 6.26
C GLU A 73 -0.71 10.47 5.34
N ALA A 74 -1.25 10.84 4.17
CA ALA A 74 -1.72 9.86 3.18
C ALA A 74 -0.56 9.02 2.60
N CYS A 75 0.61 9.63 2.40
CA CYS A 75 1.82 8.97 1.92
C CYS A 75 2.56 8.16 3.00
N ALA A 76 2.19 8.27 4.28
CA ALA A 76 2.77 7.42 5.33
C ALA A 76 2.32 5.94 5.18
N ASN A 77 1.20 5.71 4.51
CA ASN A 77 0.70 4.37 4.23
C ASN A 77 1.39 3.76 3.01
N GLU A 78 2.23 2.75 3.22
CA GLU A 78 2.97 2.07 2.15
C GLU A 78 2.06 1.49 1.06
N ASN A 79 0.84 1.06 1.42
CA ASN A 79 -0.13 0.51 0.47
C ASN A 79 -0.62 1.55 -0.54
N ALA A 80 -0.58 2.85 -0.20
CA ALA A 80 -0.93 3.92 -1.13
C ALA A 80 0.02 3.95 -2.34
N HIS A 81 1.21 3.37 -2.23
CA HIS A 81 2.26 3.40 -3.26
C HIS A 81 2.40 2.10 -4.05
N LYS A 82 1.57 1.08 -3.82
CA LYS A 82 1.74 -0.25 -4.43
C LYS A 82 1.81 -0.21 -5.96
N ASP A 83 0.86 0.49 -6.59
CA ASP A 83 0.79 0.57 -8.06
C ASP A 83 1.89 1.47 -8.63
N PHE A 84 2.21 2.56 -7.93
CA PHE A 84 3.33 3.43 -8.27
C PHE A 84 4.67 2.67 -8.24
N LYS A 85 4.94 1.92 -7.16
CA LYS A 85 6.15 1.08 -7.01
C LYS A 85 6.25 0.06 -8.15
N LYS A 86 5.15 -0.62 -8.48
CA LYS A 86 5.09 -1.58 -9.58
C LYS A 86 5.39 -0.93 -10.94
N ALA A 87 4.84 0.27 -11.20
CA ALA A 87 5.10 1.01 -12.44
C ALA A 87 6.55 1.55 -12.52
N SER A 88 7.19 1.82 -11.37
CA SER A 88 8.56 2.33 -11.29
C SER A 88 9.68 1.26 -11.32
N ALA A 89 9.34 -0.03 -11.25
CA ALA A 89 10.29 -1.12 -10.99
C ALA A 89 11.19 -1.54 -12.18
N SER A 90 11.09 -0.89 -13.35
CA SER A 90 11.86 -1.25 -14.57
C SER A 90 13.01 -0.29 -14.87
N GLU A 91 14.07 -0.81 -15.51
CA GLU A 91 15.42 -0.27 -15.77
C GLU A 91 15.52 1.12 -16.47
N ALA A 92 14.40 1.73 -16.88
CA ALA A 92 14.38 3.10 -17.44
C ALA A 92 14.40 4.22 -16.35
N THR A 93 15.14 4.00 -15.27
CA THR A 93 14.73 4.31 -13.88
C THR A 93 15.21 5.63 -13.24
N VAL A 94 15.06 6.79 -13.88
CA VAL A 94 15.02 8.05 -13.08
C VAL A 94 14.01 8.99 -13.69
N LYS A 95 14.10 9.18 -15.01
CA LYS A 95 13.23 10.11 -15.75
C LYS A 95 11.75 9.75 -15.65
N ARG A 96 11.42 8.45 -15.64
CA ARG A 96 10.02 7.98 -15.47
C ARG A 96 9.48 8.24 -14.07
N VAL A 97 10.33 8.19 -13.04
CA VAL A 97 9.89 8.37 -11.64
C VAL A 97 9.35 9.78 -11.45
N ASN A 98 10.02 10.80 -12.00
CA ASN A 98 9.56 12.18 -11.88
C ASN A 98 8.16 12.36 -12.51
N ILE A 99 7.95 11.87 -13.74
CA ILE A 99 6.65 11.99 -14.43
C ILE A 99 5.55 11.24 -13.68
N LEU A 100 5.84 10.00 -13.27
CA LEU A 100 4.87 9.17 -12.56
C LEU A 100 4.60 9.71 -11.14
N SER A 101 5.56 10.38 -10.51
CA SER A 101 5.43 10.90 -9.14
C SER A 101 4.43 12.05 -9.07
N ASP A 102 4.44 12.97 -10.04
CA ASP A 102 3.45 14.06 -10.11
C ASP A 102 2.05 13.50 -10.31
N MET A 103 1.88 12.56 -11.27
CA MET A 103 0.61 11.87 -11.49
C MET A 103 0.13 11.14 -10.23
N HIS A 104 1.03 10.44 -9.53
CA HIS A 104 0.74 9.71 -8.30
C HIS A 104 0.26 10.63 -7.17
N LEU A 105 0.97 11.73 -6.92
CA LEU A 105 0.61 12.70 -5.89
C LEU A 105 -0.72 13.42 -6.20
N ARG A 106 -0.98 13.75 -7.48
CA ARG A 106 -2.28 14.29 -7.91
C ARG A 106 -3.41 13.29 -7.69
N SER A 107 -3.17 12.01 -7.96
CA SER A 107 -4.14 10.93 -7.69
C SER A 107 -4.46 10.81 -6.21
N ILE A 108 -3.44 10.80 -5.33
CA ILE A 108 -3.64 10.80 -3.88
C ILE A 108 -4.46 12.02 -3.44
N ARG A 109 -4.11 13.22 -3.89
CA ARG A 109 -4.84 14.45 -3.55
C ARG A 109 -6.31 14.36 -3.95
N THR A 110 -6.58 13.86 -5.16
CA THR A 110 -7.93 13.68 -5.68
C THR A 110 -8.71 12.69 -4.82
N LYS A 111 -8.08 11.57 -4.44
CA LYS A 111 -8.67 10.58 -3.55
C LYS A 111 -9.03 11.17 -2.18
N LEU A 112 -8.15 11.99 -1.58
CA LEU A 112 -8.43 12.65 -0.30
C LEU A 112 -9.63 13.61 -0.40
N MET A 113 -9.68 14.41 -1.46
CA MET A 113 -10.83 15.29 -1.72
C MET A 113 -12.14 14.51 -1.86
N LEU A 114 -12.12 13.38 -2.56
CA LEU A 114 -13.30 12.52 -2.70
C LEU A 114 -13.71 11.87 -1.37
N MET A 115 -12.75 11.44 -0.55
CA MET A 115 -13.03 10.87 0.77
C MET A 115 -13.70 11.89 1.69
N SER A 116 -13.20 13.13 1.71
CA SER A 116 -13.80 14.23 2.49
C SER A 116 -15.25 14.51 2.05
N ARG A 117 -15.49 14.64 0.74
CA ARG A 117 -16.86 14.83 0.20
C ARG A 117 -17.79 13.66 0.52
N ASN A 118 -17.27 12.44 0.47
CA ASN A 118 -18.05 11.24 0.77
C ASN A 118 -18.45 11.16 2.25
N GLU A 119 -17.53 11.57 3.15
CA GLU A 119 -17.82 11.70 4.58
C GLU A 119 -18.93 12.73 4.84
N GLU A 120 -18.87 13.90 4.21
CA GLU A 120 -19.89 14.94 4.33
C GLU A 120 -21.26 14.46 3.80
N ALA A 121 -21.29 13.82 2.63
CA ALA A 121 -22.51 13.24 2.07
C ALA A 121 -23.12 12.17 2.99
N THR A 122 -22.27 11.36 3.64
CA THR A 122 -22.71 10.36 4.63
C THR A 122 -23.36 11.01 5.84
N LYS A 123 -22.77 12.09 6.37
CA LYS A 123 -23.36 12.87 7.48
C LYS A 123 -24.72 13.46 7.10
N HIS A 124 -24.84 14.06 5.91
CA HIS A 124 -26.13 14.58 5.43
C HIS A 124 -27.18 13.48 5.29
N LEU A 125 -26.80 12.28 4.84
CA LEU A 125 -27.71 11.15 4.73
C LEU A 125 -28.20 10.68 6.11
N GLU A 126 -27.34 10.65 7.12
CA GLU A 126 -27.71 10.31 8.49
C GLU A 126 -28.70 11.32 9.07
N VAL A 127 -28.45 12.62 8.90
CA VAL A 127 -29.39 13.68 9.32
C VAL A 127 -30.74 13.53 8.62
N ARG A 128 -30.75 13.31 7.30
CA ARG A 128 -32.00 13.10 6.54
C ARG A 128 -32.78 11.86 7.02
N LYS A 129 -32.09 10.77 7.39
CA LYS A 129 -32.74 9.57 7.95
C LYS A 129 -33.44 9.88 9.28
N VAL A 130 -32.82 10.65 10.17
CA VAL A 130 -33.42 11.04 11.45
C VAL A 130 -34.64 11.94 11.23
N ILE A 131 -34.52 12.94 10.36
CA ILE A 131 -35.66 13.82 10.00
C ILE A 131 -36.81 13.00 9.42
N GLY A 132 -36.54 12.06 8.52
CA GLY A 132 -37.55 11.19 7.94
C GLY A 132 -38.25 10.29 8.98
N LYS A 133 -37.50 9.73 9.93
CA LYS A 133 -38.07 8.95 11.05
C LYS A 133 -38.94 9.82 11.95
N ASN A 134 -38.44 10.99 12.35
CA ASN A 134 -39.16 11.91 13.22
C ASN A 134 -40.43 12.46 12.53
N GLY A 135 -40.36 12.77 11.24
CA GLY A 135 -41.51 13.18 10.45
C GLY A 135 -42.60 12.11 10.41
N LYS A 136 -42.23 10.82 10.27
CA LYS A 136 -43.19 9.71 10.35
C LYS A 136 -43.82 9.59 11.74
N VAL A 137 -43.03 9.71 12.80
CA VAL A 137 -43.54 9.68 14.18
C VAL A 137 -44.51 10.84 14.43
N ILE A 138 -44.16 12.06 14.00
CA ILE A 138 -45.03 13.23 14.12
C ILE A 138 -46.34 13.00 13.35
N GLN A 139 -46.28 12.48 12.12
CA GLN A 139 -47.47 12.19 11.33
C GLN A 139 -48.37 11.16 12.04
N GLU A 140 -47.79 10.10 12.60
CA GLU A 140 -48.53 9.09 13.35
C GLU A 140 -49.20 9.67 14.60
N ILE A 141 -48.55 10.60 15.30
CA ILE A 141 -49.14 11.32 16.45
C ILE A 141 -50.29 12.21 15.99
N VAL A 142 -50.11 12.98 14.91
CA VAL A 142 -51.16 13.85 14.34
C VAL A 142 -52.38 13.01 13.94
N ASP A 143 -52.17 11.89 13.24
CA ASP A 143 -53.24 11.02 12.77
C ASP A 143 -54.03 10.37 13.92
N LYS A 144 -53.36 9.99 15.02
CA LYS A 144 -54.00 9.38 16.21
C LYS A 144 -54.68 10.37 17.15
N SER A 145 -54.23 11.62 17.18
CA SER A 145 -54.71 12.63 18.13
C SER A 145 -55.97 13.38 17.66
N GLY A 146 -56.39 13.20 16.41
CA GLY A 146 -57.57 13.88 15.85
C GLY A 146 -57.41 15.39 15.71
N VAL A 147 -56.18 15.90 15.74
CA VAL A 147 -55.88 17.34 15.62
C VAL A 147 -56.25 17.83 14.22
N VAL A 148 -57.14 18.81 14.14
CA VAL A 148 -57.56 19.43 12.88
C VAL A 148 -56.59 20.55 12.51
N ARG A 149 -56.04 20.49 11.29
CA ARG A 149 -55.18 21.55 10.75
C ARG A 149 -56.03 22.78 10.40
N VAL A 150 -56.05 23.78 11.29
CA VAL A 150 -56.68 25.07 11.01
C VAL A 150 -55.73 25.93 10.17
N ARG A 151 -56.13 26.28 8.95
CA ARG A 151 -55.45 27.28 8.12
C ARG A 151 -55.98 28.65 8.51
N ILE A 152 -55.14 29.47 9.11
CA ILE A 152 -55.46 30.88 9.35
C ILE A 152 -55.00 31.62 8.10
N GLU A 153 -55.94 32.11 7.29
CA GLU A 153 -55.64 33.05 6.20
C GLU A 153 -55.18 34.37 6.84
N GLY A 154 -53.86 34.61 6.80
CA GLY A 154 -53.28 35.92 7.01
C GLY A 154 -53.20 36.65 5.67
N ASP A 155 -53.56 37.94 5.69
CA ASP A 155 -53.78 38.83 4.56
C ASP A 155 -52.82 38.71 3.37
N ASN A 156 -53.43 39.00 2.22
CA ASN A 156 -52.91 39.08 0.86
C ASN A 156 -51.52 39.71 0.67
N GLU A 157 -50.79 39.07 -0.25
CA GLU A 157 -49.90 39.65 -1.26
C GLU A 157 -48.70 40.52 -0.83
N ASN A 158 -47.51 39.92 -0.93
CA ASN A 158 -46.39 40.60 -1.58
C ASN A 158 -45.56 39.60 -2.39
N LYS A 159 -45.93 39.42 -3.66
CA LYS A 159 -45.03 38.87 -4.67
C LYS A 159 -43.99 39.93 -4.99
N LEU A 160 -42.79 39.83 -4.40
CA LEU A 160 -41.62 40.45 -5.01
C LEU A 160 -41.04 39.50 -6.08
N PRO A 161 -40.81 39.97 -7.32
CA PRO A 161 -40.09 39.18 -8.31
C PRO A 161 -38.62 39.04 -7.88
N ARG A 162 -38.03 37.86 -8.08
CA ARG A 162 -36.57 37.70 -8.00
C ARG A 162 -35.96 38.24 -9.30
N GLU A 163 -35.04 39.19 -9.16
CA GLU A 163 -33.99 39.44 -10.15
C GLU A 163 -32.77 38.55 -9.80
N ASP A 164 -32.22 37.94 -10.86
CA ASP A 164 -30.95 37.19 -11.04
C ASP A 164 -30.54 36.09 -10.03
#